data_AF-A0A168S7G6-F1
#
_entry.id   AF-A0A168S7G6-F1
#
_cell.length_a   1.000
_cell.length_b   1.000
_cell.length_c   1.000
_cell.angle_alpha   90.00
_cell.angle_beta   90.00
_cell.angle_gamma   90.00
#
_symmetry.space_group_name_H-M   'P 1'
#
loop_
_entity.id
_entity.type
_entity.pdbx_description
1 polymer ?
#
loop_
_entity_poly.entity_id
_entity_poly.type
_entity_poly.pdbx_seq_one_letter_code
_entity_poly.pdbx_strand_id
1 'polypeptide(L)' 'MNEWRDAARAGRFGPASRAGFVPAVIVPEVAAATGPLMANGSGRIEIVTANGRRVLVDRDVDVEALIRVVQALERLT' A
#
# COMPACT_ATOMS: atom_id res chain seq x y z
N MET A 1 4.40 5.85 -21.31
CA MET A 1 3.49 6.09 -20.16
C MET A 1 2.18 5.29 -20.28
N ASN A 2 2.16 4.11 -20.94
CA ASN A 2 0.92 3.34 -21.16
C ASN A 2 1.07 1.83 -20.85
N GLU A 3 2.27 1.40 -20.44
CA GLU A 3 2.63 -0.02 -20.37
C GLU A 3 1.72 -0.83 -19.45
N TRP A 4 1.22 -0.22 -18.37
CA TRP A 4 0.28 -0.87 -17.47
C TRP A 4 -1.09 -1.14 -18.11
N ARG A 5 -1.57 -0.24 -19.00
CA ARG A 5 -2.85 -0.41 -19.71
C ARG A 5 -2.74 -1.49 -20.78
N ASP A 6 -1.59 -1.55 -21.45
CA ASP A 6 -1.32 -2.56 -22.47
C ASP A 6 -1.15 -3.94 -21.85
N ALA A 7 -0.48 -4.03 -20.69
CA ALA A 7 -0.41 -5.27 -19.91
C ALA A 7 -1.78 -5.75 -19.42
N ALA A 8 -2.65 -4.82 -19.00
CA ALA A 8 -4.03 -5.12 -18.60
C ALA A 8 -4.84 -5.73 -19.73
N ARG A 9 -4.83 -5.10 -20.91
CA ARG A 9 -5.57 -5.55 -22.08
C ARG A 9 -5.04 -6.87 -22.63
N ALA A 10 -3.73 -7.11 -22.50
CA ALA A 10 -3.09 -8.35 -22.90
C ALA A 10 -3.32 -9.50 -21.90
N GLY A 11 -4.06 -9.30 -20.81
CA GLY A 11 -4.31 -10.33 -19.80
C GLY A 11 -3.04 -10.83 -19.11
N ARG A 12 -2.00 -9.99 -19.05
CA ARG A 12 -0.68 -10.36 -18.49
C ARG A 12 -0.58 -10.17 -16.98
N PHE A 13 -1.63 -9.66 -16.35
CA PHE A 13 -1.78 -9.83 -14.90
C PHE A 13 -2.08 -11.30 -14.63
N GLY A 14 -1.43 -11.86 -13.61
CA GLY A 14 -1.43 -13.29 -13.31
C GLY A 14 -2.82 -13.95 -13.26
N PRO A 15 -2.89 -15.27 -13.09
CA PRO A 15 -4.12 -16.03 -13.24
C PRO A 15 -5.28 -15.36 -12.51
N ALA A 16 -6.38 -15.13 -13.22
CA ALA A 16 -7.60 -14.56 -12.64
C ALA A 16 -7.88 -15.30 -11.34
N SER A 17 -7.81 -14.56 -10.22
CA SER A 17 -8.04 -15.15 -8.91
C SER A 17 -9.36 -15.92 -8.97
N ARG A 18 -9.36 -17.17 -8.51
CA ARG A 18 -10.56 -18.03 -8.52
C ARG A 18 -11.72 -17.42 -7.70
N ALA A 19 -11.40 -16.42 -6.89
CA ALA A 19 -12.36 -15.47 -6.32
C ALA A 19 -12.77 -14.46 -7.41
N GLY A 20 -13.88 -14.74 -8.09
CA GLY A 20 -14.53 -13.75 -8.94
C GLY A 20 -15.07 -12.56 -8.15
N PHE A 21 -15.52 -11.53 -8.86
CA PHE A 21 -16.23 -10.42 -8.22
C PHE A 21 -17.51 -10.92 -7.53
N VAL A 22 -17.68 -10.55 -6.26
CA VAL A 22 -18.93 -10.75 -5.52
C VAL A 22 -19.72 -9.43 -5.49
N PRO A 23 -21.07 -9.46 -5.53
CA PRO A 23 -21.87 -8.24 -5.42
C PRO A 23 -21.61 -7.51 -4.09
N ALA A 24 -21.34 -6.21 -4.17
CA ALA A 24 -21.31 -5.36 -2.98
C ALA A 24 -22.75 -5.01 -2.56
N VAL A 25 -23.08 -5.19 -1.29
CA VAL A 25 -24.37 -4.78 -0.70
C VAL A 25 -24.16 -3.49 0.08
N ILE A 26 -24.86 -2.42 -0.31
CA ILE A 26 -24.87 -1.16 0.44
C ILE A 26 -25.86 -1.32 1.59
N VAL A 27 -25.35 -1.36 2.82
CA VAL A 27 -26.16 -1.31 4.03
C VAL A 27 -26.13 0.11 4.61
N PRO A 28 -27.22 0.60 5.23
CA PRO A 28 -27.21 1.87 5.94
C PRO A 28 -26.13 1.85 7.03
N GLU A 29 -25.37 2.94 7.12
CA GLU A 29 -24.43 3.18 8.21
C GLU A 29 -25.23 3.19 9.53
N VAL A 30 -25.12 2.15 10.34
CA VAL A 30 -25.48 2.26 11.76
C VAL A 30 -24.53 3.29 12.31
N ALA A 31 -25.04 4.42 12.80
CA ALA A 31 -24.25 5.47 13.40
C ALA A 31 -23.44 4.90 14.58
N ALA A 32 -22.26 4.36 14.28
CA ALA A 32 -21.22 4.13 15.27
C ALA A 32 -20.95 5.50 15.87
N ALA A 33 -21.00 5.59 17.20
CA ALA A 33 -20.78 6.83 17.92
C ALA A 33 -19.57 7.56 17.32
N THR A 34 -19.84 8.66 16.64
CA THR A 34 -18.83 9.60 16.16
C THR A 34 -18.27 10.33 17.38
N GLY A 35 -17.51 9.61 18.21
CA GLY A 35 -16.34 10.24 18.81
C GLY A 35 -15.43 10.70 17.66
N PRO A 36 -14.57 11.72 17.85
CA PRO A 36 -13.63 12.07 16.81
C PRO A 36 -12.92 10.80 16.39
N LEU A 37 -13.18 10.34 15.17
CA LEU A 37 -12.24 9.48 14.48
C LEU A 37 -11.07 10.42 14.28
N MET A 38 -10.22 10.50 15.30
CA MET A 38 -8.94 11.16 15.24
C MET A 38 -8.38 10.64 13.94
N ALA A 39 -8.30 11.52 12.94
CA ALA A 39 -7.69 11.24 11.66
C ALA A 39 -6.20 11.11 11.91
N ASN A 40 -5.83 10.13 12.72
CA ASN A 40 -4.48 9.73 13.08
C ASN A 40 -3.92 8.79 12.01
N GLY A 41 -4.39 8.90 10.77
CA GLY A 41 -3.64 8.52 9.57
C GLY A 41 -2.89 9.74 9.01
N SER A 42 -2.36 10.63 9.85
CA SER A 42 -0.95 10.64 10.33
C SER A 42 0.16 10.51 9.28
N GLY A 43 -0.06 10.89 8.01
CA GLY A 43 1.03 11.26 7.09
C GLY A 43 2.17 10.25 6.95
N ARG A 44 1.87 8.95 7.01
CA ARG A 44 2.88 7.90 6.80
C ARG A 44 3.27 7.81 5.33
N ILE A 45 4.55 7.61 5.10
CA ILE A 45 5.14 7.41 3.77
C ILE A 45 5.45 5.93 3.64
N GLU A 46 5.05 5.35 2.51
CA GLU A 46 5.44 4.01 2.12
C GLU A 46 6.57 4.07 1.09
N ILE A 47 7.63 3.32 1.34
CA ILE A 47 8.81 3.22 0.50
C ILE A 47 8.97 1.77 0.05
N VAL A 48 9.04 1.56 -1.26
CA VAL A 48 9.32 0.24 -1.85
C VAL A 48 10.79 0.21 -2.26
N THR A 49 11.56 -0.73 -1.69
CA THR A 49 12.98 -0.91 -2.00
C THR A 49 13.19 -1.73 -3.27
N ALA A 50 14.39 -1.67 -3.86
CA ALA A 50 14.71 -2.37 -5.11
C ALA A 50 14.54 -3.90 -5.02
N ASN A 51 14.66 -4.48 -3.82
CA ASN A 51 14.42 -5.90 -3.55
C ASN A 51 12.94 -6.24 -3.25
N GLY A 52 12.02 -5.32 -3.50
CA GLY A 52 10.57 -5.54 -3.36
C GLY A 52 10.05 -5.52 -1.92
N ARG A 53 10.90 -5.19 -0.93
CA ARG A 53 10.45 -4.99 0.46
C ARG A 53 9.77 -3.63 0.60
N ARG A 54 8.90 -3.51 1.59
CA ARG A 54 8.11 -2.31 1.87
C ARG A 54 8.48 -1.79 3.25
N VAL A 55 8.77 -0.49 3.34
CA VAL A 55 9.11 0.21 4.58
C VAL A 55 8.06 1.30 4.79
N LEU A 56 7.37 1.25 5.93
CA LEU A 56 6.40 2.27 6.33
C LEU A 56 7.04 3.18 7.37
N VAL A 57 7.01 4.49 7.13
CA VAL A 57 7.62 5.49 8.01
C VAL A 57 6.65 6.61 8.33
N ASP A 58 6.78 7.21 9.51
CA ASP A 58 6.09 8.45 9.84
C ASP A 58 6.75 9.63 9.11
N ARG A 59 6.00 10.73 8.92
CA ARG A 59 6.49 11.95 8.25
C ARG A 59 7.72 12.58 8.90
N ASP A 60 7.85 12.41 10.21
CA ASP A 60 8.91 13.02 11.03
C ASP A 60 10.10 12.06 11.22
N VAL A 61 10.23 11.05 10.36
CA VAL A 61 11.33 10.09 10.41
C VAL A 61 12.68 10.80 10.19
N ASP A 62 13.65 10.44 11.01
CA ASP A 62 15.04 10.86 10.83
C ASP A 62 15.60 10.30 9.51
N VAL A 63 16.12 11.18 8.66
CA VAL A 63 16.60 10.84 7.32
C VAL A 63 17.80 9.89 7.36
N GLU A 64 18.72 10.08 8.30
CA GLU A 64 19.91 9.23 8.45
C GLU A 64 19.54 7.84 8.96
N ALA A 65 18.56 7.76 9.88
CA ALA A 65 17.99 6.49 10.30
C ALA A 65 17.33 5.75 9.12
N LEU A 66 16.55 6.46 8.29
CA LEU A 66 15.90 5.88 7.13
C LEU A 66 16.91 5.35 6.10
N ILE A 67 17.97 6.12 5.79
CA ILE A 67 19.03 5.67 4.88
C ILE A 67 19.70 4.39 5.38
N ARG A 68 20.05 4.32 6.67
CA ARG A 68 20.67 3.12 7.26
C ARG A 68 19.78 1.89 7.15
N VAL A 69 18.47 2.05 7.42
CA VAL A 69 17.50 0.95 7.33
C VAL A 69 17.37 0.46 5.89
N VAL A 70 17.20 1.36 4.92
CA VAL A 70 17.08 0.99 3.50
C VAL A 70 18.34 0.25 3.02
N GLN A 71 19.53 0.78 3.31
CA GLN A 71 20.80 0.15 2.94
C GLN A 71 20.98 -1.23 3.60
N ALA A 72 20.59 -1.38 4.87
CA ALA A 72 20.65 -2.68 5.54
C ALA A 72 19.69 -3.69 4.89
N LEU A 73 18.47 -3.27 4.55
CA LEU A 73 17.47 -4.12 3.92
C LEU A 73 17.89 -4.57 2.52
N GLU A 74 18.57 -3.73 1.76
CA GLU A 74 19.11 -4.08 0.43
C GLU A 74 20.24 -5.12 0.49
N ARG A 75 20.99 -5.18 1.61
CA ARG A 75 22.11 -6.12 1.79
C ARG A 75 21.68 -7.52 2.22
N LEU A 76 20.44 -7.71 2.68
CA LEU A 76 19.90 -8.98 3.16
C LEU A 76 19.33 -9.85 2.02
N THR A 77 20.05 -9.89 0.89
CA THR A 77 19.67 -10.63 -0.32
C THR A 77 20.17 -12.06 -0.26
#